data_AF-A0AB39QHZ2-F1
#
_entry.id   AF-A0AB39QHZ2-F1
#
_cell.length_a   1.000
_cell.length_b   1.000
_cell.length_c   1.000
_cell.angle_alpha   90.00
_cell.angle_beta   90.00
_cell.angle_gamma   90.00
#
_symmetry.space_group_name_H-M   'P 1'
#
loop_
_entity.id
_entity.type
_entity.pdbx_description
1 polymer ?
#
loop_
_entity_poly.entity_id
_entity_poly.type
_entity_poly.pdbx_seq_one_letter_code
_entity_poly.pdbx_strand_id
1 'polypeptide(L)'
;MSGAVALLLPVAAPGVARAHEEEGDESAVLVEQTVALIADNAYESQVAEHIDDALMAPHKDGVDLSKVLGGLTAVFVTLPVTGVCMAQFYSPTPENANQSVRDLVTNVWLGGIARGPHYWAAQAMFVFALLHLLRVFFHASCKKPREGNRITGSAMFLLTFLTVFTGTVIKGDQEGYEALAHNLDVAAVLATGALHQGLRSASGPGTGVLVLVSGLVLAGSVIQAAHILTLLAGPPRLPRRGHLHPHRRRTTTTAASTAPSCKEK
;
A
#
# COMPACT_ATOMS: atom_id res chain seq x y z
N MET A 1 -2.17 -12.56 69.15
CA MET A 1 -0.85 -13.01 69.66
C MET A 1 0.17 -12.28 68.81
N SER A 2 0.59 -11.07 69.17
CA SER A 2 1.51 -10.71 70.26
C SER A 2 2.87 -11.42 70.19
N GLY A 3 3.92 -10.62 70.25
CA GLY A 3 5.33 -11.00 70.40
C GLY A 3 6.20 -10.18 69.45
N ALA A 4 6.65 -8.94 69.71
CA ALA A 4 7.29 -8.41 70.92
C ALA A 4 8.50 -9.30 71.33
N VAL A 5 9.69 -8.81 71.67
CA VAL A 5 10.18 -7.47 72.04
C VAL A 5 11.71 -7.59 72.22
N ALA A 6 12.39 -6.46 72.05
CA ALA A 6 13.63 -5.99 72.68
C ALA A 6 14.64 -6.95 73.33
N LEU A 7 15.93 -6.72 73.05
CA LEU A 7 16.98 -6.20 73.97
C LEU A 7 18.34 -6.44 73.25
N LEU A 8 19.22 -5.47 73.05
CA LEU A 8 20.09 -4.91 74.10
C LEU A 8 20.72 -3.57 73.62
N LEU A 9 20.39 -2.50 74.34
CA LEU A 9 21.31 -1.40 74.70
C LEU A 9 22.14 -1.85 75.94
N PRO A 10 23.04 -1.05 76.56
CA PRO A 10 23.69 0.23 76.18
C PRO A 10 25.23 0.27 76.50
N VAL A 11 25.99 1.26 76.02
CA VAL A 11 27.03 1.99 76.79
C VAL A 11 27.17 3.42 76.23
N ALA A 12 27.22 4.38 77.15
CA ALA A 12 27.13 5.82 76.97
C ALA A 12 28.40 6.53 76.47
N ALA A 13 28.22 7.73 75.90
CA ALA A 13 29.07 8.88 76.20
C ALA A 13 28.23 10.18 76.14
N PRO A 14 28.27 11.03 77.17
CA PRO A 14 27.52 12.27 77.26
C PRO A 14 28.35 13.45 76.72
N GLY A 15 27.67 14.38 76.05
CA GLY A 15 28.19 15.75 75.90
C GLY A 15 28.44 16.20 74.47
N VAL A 16 27.37 16.56 73.76
CA VAL A 16 27.33 17.78 72.93
C VAL A 16 25.88 18.31 72.97
N ALA A 17 25.45 18.81 74.13
CA ALA A 17 24.13 19.42 74.32
C ALA A 17 24.10 20.90 73.89
N ARG A 18 24.79 21.25 72.78
CA ARG A 18 24.90 22.64 72.28
C ARG A 18 25.05 22.75 70.75
N ALA A 19 24.44 21.84 70.00
CA ALA A 19 24.42 21.90 68.53
C ALA A 19 23.01 21.78 67.92
N HIS A 20 21.95 21.76 68.74
CA HIS A 20 20.59 21.45 68.28
C HIS A 20 19.70 22.67 67.98
N GLU A 21 20.20 23.91 68.13
CA GLU A 21 19.39 25.11 67.83
C GLU A 21 19.73 25.78 66.49
N GLU A 22 20.93 25.59 65.92
CA GLU A 22 21.24 26.09 64.56
C GLU A 22 20.81 25.13 63.44
N GLU A 23 20.77 23.82 63.70
CA GLU A 23 20.38 22.81 62.70
C GLU A 23 18.88 22.85 62.36
N GLY A 24 18.05 23.44 63.24
CA GLY A 24 16.61 23.61 63.04
C GLY A 24 16.25 24.74 62.06
N ASP A 25 17.07 25.79 62.00
CA ASP A 25 16.83 26.91 61.08
C ASP A 25 17.36 26.57 59.68
N GLU A 26 18.51 25.90 59.59
CA GLU A 26 19.08 25.44 58.31
C GLU A 26 18.20 24.38 57.64
N SER A 27 17.61 23.46 58.41
CA SER A 27 16.67 22.47 57.88
C SER A 27 15.32 23.07 57.47
N ALA A 28 14.83 24.10 58.17
CA ALA A 28 13.62 24.83 57.76
C ALA A 28 13.85 25.63 56.46
N VAL A 29 15.01 26.29 56.34
CA VAL A 29 15.40 27.01 55.11
C VAL A 29 15.61 26.03 53.95
N LEU A 30 16.22 24.87 54.19
CA LEU A 30 16.36 23.83 53.16
C LEU A 30 14.99 23.28 52.75
N VAL A 31 14.03 23.10 53.67
CA VAL A 31 12.67 22.66 53.32
C VAL A 31 11.94 23.75 52.54
N GLU A 32 12.00 25.02 52.93
CA GLU A 32 11.42 26.13 52.17
C GLU A 32 12.09 26.28 50.79
N GLN A 33 13.41 26.09 50.70
CA GLN A 33 14.14 26.12 49.43
C GLN A 33 13.84 24.89 48.56
N THR A 34 13.55 23.74 49.16
CA THR A 34 13.12 22.52 48.45
C THR A 34 11.66 22.64 48.01
N VAL A 35 10.78 23.21 48.84
CA VAL A 35 9.39 23.51 48.50
C VAL A 35 9.34 24.60 47.43
N ALA A 36 10.20 25.62 47.47
CA ALA A 36 10.33 26.63 46.43
C ALA A 36 10.90 26.04 45.12
N LEU A 37 11.83 25.08 45.19
CA LEU A 37 12.33 24.33 44.02
C LEU A 37 11.27 23.39 43.43
N ILE A 38 10.44 22.76 44.25
CA ILE A 38 9.33 21.90 43.79
C ILE A 38 8.15 22.75 43.30
N ALA A 39 7.91 23.91 43.92
CA ALA A 39 6.88 24.88 43.54
C ALA A 39 7.31 25.77 42.37
N ASP A 40 8.56 25.66 41.89
CA ASP A 40 8.99 26.24 40.62
C ASP A 40 8.33 25.49 39.46
N ASN A 41 7.04 25.80 39.29
CA ASN A 41 6.15 25.52 38.18
C ASN A 41 6.76 25.95 36.82
N ALA A 42 7.94 26.57 36.78
CA ALA A 42 8.68 26.77 35.54
C ALA A 42 8.89 25.46 34.77
N TYR A 43 9.13 24.31 35.43
CA TYR A 43 9.29 23.04 34.70
C TYR A 43 7.97 22.49 34.14
N GLU A 44 6.90 22.46 34.94
CA GLU A 44 5.58 21.97 34.50
C GLU A 44 4.98 22.90 33.41
N SER A 45 5.14 24.22 33.54
CA SER A 45 4.68 25.18 32.53
C SER A 45 5.51 25.13 31.25
N GLN A 46 6.83 24.94 31.35
CA GLN A 46 7.72 24.80 30.19
C GLN A 46 7.55 23.46 29.47
N VAL A 47 7.27 22.38 30.19
CA VAL A 47 6.90 21.07 29.61
C VAL A 47 5.50 21.13 29.00
N ALA A 48 4.54 21.79 29.64
CA ALA A 48 3.20 22.00 29.10
C ALA A 48 3.26 22.83 27.82
N GLU A 49 4.03 23.92 27.78
CA GLU A 49 4.25 24.72 26.57
C GLU A 49 4.96 23.92 25.47
N HIS A 50 5.96 23.10 25.82
CA HIS A 50 6.64 22.25 24.83
C HIS A 50 5.74 21.13 24.29
N ILE A 51 4.83 20.61 25.12
CA ILE A 51 3.82 19.62 24.71
C ILE A 51 2.75 20.30 23.85
N ASP A 52 2.27 21.49 24.22
CA ASP A 52 1.29 22.25 23.43
C ASP A 52 1.90 22.72 22.10
N ASP A 53 3.17 23.14 22.07
CA ASP A 53 3.90 23.45 20.84
C ASP A 53 4.13 22.22 19.96
N ALA A 54 4.41 21.06 20.56
CA ALA A 54 4.54 19.79 19.82
C ALA A 54 3.18 19.29 19.30
N LEU A 55 2.08 19.59 20.01
CA LEU A 55 0.72 19.25 19.62
C LEU A 55 0.14 20.23 18.59
N MET A 56 0.50 21.52 18.68
CA MET A 56 0.08 22.60 17.79
C MET A 56 1.00 22.79 16.59
N ALA A 57 2.16 22.11 16.57
CA ALA A 57 2.97 21.96 15.37
C ALA A 57 2.05 21.45 14.25
N PRO A 58 1.90 22.19 13.13
CA PRO A 58 0.97 21.84 12.08
C PRO A 58 1.34 20.45 11.57
N HIS A 59 0.51 19.45 11.91
CA HIS A 59 0.91 18.06 11.74
C HIS A 59 1.17 17.71 10.27
N LYS A 60 0.72 18.48 9.26
CA LYS A 60 1.15 18.35 7.84
C LYS A 60 1.23 16.90 7.33
N ASP A 61 0.35 16.06 7.80
CA ASP A 61 0.23 14.63 7.51
C ASP A 61 -1.01 14.44 6.64
N GLY A 62 -0.96 15.14 5.50
CA GLY A 62 -1.34 14.45 4.29
C GLY A 62 -0.27 13.40 4.03
N VAL A 63 -0.65 12.14 3.87
CA VAL A 63 0.28 11.09 3.43
C VAL A 63 1.04 11.63 2.21
N ASP A 64 2.35 11.81 2.34
CA ASP A 64 3.16 12.44 1.29
C ASP A 64 2.96 11.64 0.01
N LEU A 65 2.22 12.23 -0.94
CA LEU A 65 1.80 11.56 -2.15
C LEU A 65 3.03 11.08 -2.94
N SER A 66 4.15 11.83 -2.86
CA SER A 66 5.43 11.43 -3.43
C SER A 66 6.01 10.14 -2.83
N LYS A 67 5.86 9.92 -1.51
CA LYS A 67 6.32 8.70 -0.85
C LYS A 67 5.45 7.49 -1.22
N VAL A 68 4.14 7.69 -1.34
CA VAL A 68 3.19 6.66 -1.81
C VAL A 68 3.44 6.32 -3.28
N LEU A 69 3.65 7.32 -4.14
CA LEU A 69 4.00 7.09 -5.55
C LEU A 69 5.36 6.41 -5.71
N GLY A 70 6.36 6.78 -4.90
CA GLY A 70 7.67 6.13 -4.89
C GLY A 70 7.60 4.66 -4.46
N GLY A 71 6.77 4.35 -3.46
CA GLY A 71 6.51 2.97 -3.04
C GLY A 71 5.81 2.15 -4.13
N LEU A 72 4.81 2.73 -4.81
CA LEU A 72 4.08 2.07 -5.89
C LEU A 72 4.98 1.74 -7.10
N THR A 73 5.86 2.67 -7.49
CA THR A 73 6.80 2.45 -8.59
C THR A 73 7.89 1.45 -8.21
N ALA A 74 8.37 1.46 -6.96
CA ALA A 74 9.35 0.48 -6.48
C ALA A 74 8.79 -0.95 -6.52
N VAL A 75 7.59 -1.18 -5.95
CA VAL A 75 6.91 -2.49 -5.98
C VAL A 75 6.67 -2.97 -7.42
N PHE A 76 6.28 -2.04 -8.30
CA PHE A 76 6.05 -2.37 -9.71
C PHE A 76 7.33 -2.81 -10.42
N VAL A 77 8.47 -2.15 -10.21
CA VAL A 77 9.73 -2.49 -10.88
C VAL A 77 10.32 -3.81 -10.34
N THR A 78 10.10 -4.14 -9.07
CA THR A 78 10.57 -5.40 -8.49
C THR A 78 9.97 -6.63 -9.18
N LEU A 79 8.69 -6.57 -9.58
CA LEU A 79 7.96 -7.70 -10.19
C LEU A 79 8.59 -8.22 -11.50
N PRO A 80 8.82 -7.43 -12.55
CA PRO A 80 9.41 -7.92 -13.80
C PRO A 80 10.87 -8.35 -13.62
N VAL A 81 11.66 -7.64 -12.79
CA VAL A 81 13.06 -8.00 -12.54
C VAL A 81 13.15 -9.38 -11.90
N THR A 82 12.45 -9.59 -10.79
CA THR A 82 12.45 -10.88 -10.08
C THR A 82 11.77 -11.97 -10.90
N GLY A 83 10.72 -11.64 -11.67
CA GLY A 83 10.03 -12.57 -12.55
C GLY A 83 10.93 -13.12 -13.67
N VAL A 84 11.69 -12.25 -14.36
CA VAL A 84 12.63 -12.68 -15.41
C VAL A 84 13.73 -13.56 -14.84
N CYS A 85 14.26 -13.23 -13.65
CA CYS A 85 15.26 -14.04 -12.97
C CYS A 85 14.74 -15.46 -12.66
N MET A 86 13.51 -15.59 -12.14
CA MET A 86 12.92 -16.90 -11.84
C MET A 86 12.56 -17.69 -13.10
N ALA A 87 12.14 -17.00 -14.16
CA ALA A 87 11.77 -17.63 -15.43
C ALA A 87 12.92 -18.41 -16.08
N GLN A 88 14.19 -18.08 -15.79
CA GLN A 88 15.35 -18.81 -16.32
C GLN A 88 15.49 -20.23 -15.74
N PHE A 89 14.92 -20.48 -14.57
CA PHE A 89 15.04 -21.76 -13.85
C PHE A 89 13.71 -22.52 -13.78
N TYR A 90 12.64 -21.96 -14.35
CA TYR A 90 11.31 -22.56 -14.35
C TYR A 90 11.10 -23.46 -15.58
N SER A 91 10.58 -24.67 -15.37
CA SER A 91 10.24 -25.59 -16.46
C SER A 91 8.72 -25.62 -16.66
N PRO A 92 8.19 -25.18 -17.83
CA PRO A 92 6.76 -25.09 -18.08
C PRO A 92 6.15 -26.44 -18.53
N THR A 93 6.54 -27.55 -17.92
CA THR A 93 5.90 -28.87 -18.15
C THR A 93 5.08 -29.27 -16.93
N PRO A 94 3.84 -29.80 -17.09
CA PRO A 94 2.99 -30.16 -15.95
C PRO A 94 3.67 -31.09 -14.95
N GLU A 95 4.53 -31.99 -15.42
CA GLU A 95 5.22 -33.00 -14.61
C GLU A 95 6.36 -32.39 -13.78
N ASN A 96 7.02 -31.34 -14.29
CA ASN A 96 8.21 -30.75 -13.66
C ASN A 96 7.97 -29.35 -13.07
N ALA A 97 6.80 -28.73 -13.31
CA ALA A 97 6.51 -27.37 -12.88
C ALA A 97 6.71 -27.20 -11.36
N ASN A 98 6.08 -28.06 -10.55
CA ASN A 98 6.21 -27.99 -9.09
C ASN A 98 7.65 -28.26 -8.61
N GLN A 99 8.30 -29.25 -9.23
CA GLN A 99 9.66 -29.62 -8.87
C GLN A 99 10.64 -28.48 -9.19
N SER A 100 10.52 -27.83 -10.34
CA SER A 100 11.36 -26.69 -10.73
C SER A 100 11.25 -25.52 -9.76
N VAL A 101 10.05 -25.27 -9.20
CA VAL A 101 9.86 -24.22 -8.18
C VAL A 101 10.51 -24.61 -6.85
N ARG A 102 10.49 -25.89 -6.46
CA ARG A 102 11.20 -26.37 -5.26
C ARG A 102 12.70 -26.25 -5.44
N ASP A 103 13.21 -26.69 -6.59
CA ASP A 103 14.63 -26.62 -6.93
C ASP A 103 15.13 -25.17 -6.98
N LEU A 104 14.31 -24.23 -7.45
CA LEU A 104 14.60 -22.80 -7.39
C LEU A 104 14.84 -22.34 -5.95
N VAL A 105 14.05 -22.80 -4.99
CA VAL A 105 14.18 -22.36 -3.58
C VAL A 105 15.33 -23.05 -2.87
N THR A 106 15.60 -24.32 -3.17
CA THR A 106 16.59 -25.13 -2.43
C THR A 106 17.98 -25.13 -3.05
N ASN A 107 18.09 -25.08 -4.38
CA ASN A 107 19.35 -25.33 -5.10
C ASN A 107 19.93 -24.06 -5.74
N VAL A 108 19.16 -22.98 -5.90
CA VAL A 108 19.63 -21.72 -6.50
C VAL A 108 19.99 -20.72 -5.41
N TRP A 109 21.24 -20.24 -5.42
CA TRP A 109 21.79 -19.33 -4.39
C TRP A 109 20.95 -18.06 -4.17
N LEU A 110 20.34 -17.50 -5.22
CA LEU A 110 19.48 -16.32 -5.13
C LEU A 110 17.97 -16.62 -5.26
N GLY A 111 17.57 -17.89 -5.27
CA GLY A 111 16.17 -18.26 -5.55
C GLY A 111 15.20 -17.83 -4.45
N GLY A 112 15.59 -17.97 -3.18
CA GLY A 112 14.78 -17.48 -2.05
C GLY A 112 14.61 -15.95 -2.04
N ILE A 113 15.69 -15.22 -2.37
CA ILE A 113 15.70 -13.75 -2.45
C ILE A 113 14.94 -13.25 -3.69
N ALA A 114 14.85 -14.02 -4.77
CA ALA A 114 14.00 -13.68 -5.90
C ALA A 114 12.52 -13.92 -5.58
N ARG A 115 12.20 -15.08 -4.98
CA ARG A 115 10.82 -15.52 -4.74
C ARG A 115 10.10 -14.73 -3.65
N GLY A 116 10.76 -14.45 -2.53
CA GLY A 116 10.14 -13.74 -1.39
C GLY A 116 9.61 -12.36 -1.78
N PRO A 117 10.48 -11.44 -2.25
CA PRO A 117 10.08 -10.12 -2.74
C PRO A 117 9.09 -10.18 -3.89
N HIS A 118 9.20 -11.13 -4.82
CA HIS A 118 8.22 -11.27 -5.91
C HIS A 118 6.82 -11.57 -5.38
N TYR A 119 6.70 -12.49 -4.43
CA TYR A 119 5.42 -12.84 -3.80
C TYR A 119 4.82 -11.65 -3.03
N TRP A 120 5.60 -11.02 -2.15
CA TRP A 120 5.12 -9.88 -1.36
C TRP A 120 4.80 -8.65 -2.23
N ALA A 121 5.59 -8.40 -3.27
CA ALA A 121 5.33 -7.35 -4.23
C ALA A 121 4.03 -7.59 -5.01
N ALA A 122 3.74 -8.85 -5.39
CA ALA A 122 2.50 -9.19 -6.08
C ALA A 122 1.26 -8.93 -5.20
N GLN A 123 1.32 -9.31 -3.92
CA GLN A 123 0.24 -9.06 -2.98
C GLN A 123 0.04 -7.56 -2.71
N ALA A 124 1.13 -6.83 -2.49
CA ALA A 124 1.07 -5.38 -2.29
C ALA A 124 0.48 -4.67 -3.53
N MET A 125 0.93 -5.04 -4.74
CA MET A 125 0.42 -4.48 -5.99
C MET A 125 -1.08 -4.74 -6.16
N PHE A 126 -1.57 -5.94 -5.84
CA PHE A 126 -2.99 -6.26 -5.91
C PHE A 126 -3.81 -5.40 -4.95
N VAL A 127 -3.39 -5.27 -3.69
CA VAL A 127 -4.07 -4.44 -2.69
C VAL A 127 -4.06 -2.96 -3.09
N PHE A 128 -2.93 -2.42 -3.54
CA PHE A 128 -2.86 -1.03 -4.00
C PHE A 128 -3.73 -0.79 -5.24
N ALA A 129 -3.74 -1.71 -6.19
CA ALA A 129 -4.59 -1.61 -7.39
C ALA A 129 -6.08 -1.66 -7.02
N LEU A 130 -6.47 -2.52 -6.06
CA LEU A 130 -7.84 -2.60 -5.55
C LEU A 130 -8.25 -1.31 -4.83
N LEU A 131 -7.42 -0.81 -3.91
CA LEU A 131 -7.67 0.46 -3.22
C LEU A 131 -7.73 1.65 -4.19
N HIS A 132 -6.87 1.64 -5.22
CA HIS A 132 -6.91 2.65 -6.29
C HIS A 132 -8.21 2.58 -7.09
N LEU A 133 -8.66 1.38 -7.46
CA LEU A 133 -9.93 1.18 -8.15
C LEU A 133 -11.11 1.66 -7.31
N LEU A 134 -11.17 1.29 -6.02
CA LEU A 134 -12.19 1.73 -5.09
C LEU A 134 -12.20 3.26 -4.98
N ARG A 135 -11.03 3.89 -4.81
CA ARG A 135 -10.92 5.36 -4.75
C ARG A 135 -11.48 6.02 -6.01
N VAL A 136 -11.08 5.55 -7.19
CA VAL A 136 -11.53 6.12 -8.47
C VAL A 136 -13.02 5.90 -8.68
N PHE A 137 -13.57 4.76 -8.25
CA PHE A 137 -14.99 4.47 -8.37
C PHE A 137 -15.84 5.35 -7.44
N PHE A 138 -15.44 5.51 -6.17
CA PHE A 138 -16.18 6.33 -5.20
C PHE A 138 -16.03 7.85 -5.42
N HIS A 139 -14.87 8.33 -5.90
CA HIS A 139 -14.63 9.75 -6.13
C HIS A 139 -14.95 10.20 -7.56
N ALA A 140 -15.46 9.32 -8.41
CA ALA A 140 -15.86 9.68 -9.76
C ALA A 140 -17.19 10.42 -9.77
N SER A 141 -17.15 11.75 -9.71
CA SER A 141 -18.26 12.59 -10.17
C SER A 141 -18.59 12.23 -11.62
N CYS A 142 -19.84 11.85 -11.90
CA CYS A 142 -20.35 11.47 -13.22
C CYS A 142 -20.34 12.65 -14.20
N LYS A 143 -19.16 13.15 -14.56
CA LYS A 143 -18.97 14.23 -15.53
C LYS A 143 -18.09 13.73 -16.69
N LYS A 144 -18.61 13.82 -17.92
CA LYS A 144 -17.78 13.89 -19.15
C LYS A 144 -16.75 15.00 -18.91
N PRO A 145 -15.42 14.76 -19.05
CA PRO A 145 -14.77 14.00 -20.12
C PRO A 145 -13.88 12.81 -19.67
N ARG A 146 -14.05 12.25 -18.45
CA ARG A 146 -13.11 11.25 -17.87
C ARG A 146 -13.64 9.81 -17.84
N GLU A 147 -14.69 9.50 -18.59
CA GLU A 147 -15.35 8.19 -18.59
C GLU A 147 -14.45 7.09 -19.14
N GLY A 148 -13.71 7.37 -20.22
CA GLY A 148 -12.78 6.41 -20.83
C GLY A 148 -11.68 5.95 -19.87
N ASN A 149 -11.10 6.87 -19.09
CA ASN A 149 -10.04 6.53 -18.14
C ASN A 149 -10.54 5.62 -16.99
N ARG A 150 -11.83 5.72 -16.62
CA ARG A 150 -12.43 4.83 -15.61
C ARG A 150 -12.54 3.41 -16.15
N ILE A 151 -13.05 3.25 -17.37
CA ILE A 151 -13.18 1.93 -18.01
C ILE A 151 -11.81 1.30 -18.26
N THR A 152 -10.86 2.09 -18.76
CA THR A 152 -9.47 1.64 -18.95
C THR A 152 -8.82 1.23 -17.62
N GLY A 153 -9.05 1.98 -16.53
CA GLY A 153 -8.57 1.62 -15.19
C GLY A 153 -9.15 0.30 -14.69
N SER A 154 -10.46 0.08 -14.85
CA SER A 154 -11.11 -1.19 -14.48
C SER A 154 -10.59 -2.37 -15.32
N ALA A 155 -10.39 -2.17 -16.62
CA ALA A 155 -9.81 -3.20 -17.50
C ALA A 155 -8.36 -3.55 -17.10
N MET A 156 -7.56 -2.55 -16.72
CA MET A 156 -6.19 -2.76 -16.23
C MET A 156 -6.16 -3.50 -14.89
N PHE A 157 -7.14 -3.25 -14.00
CA PHE A 157 -7.29 -4.02 -12.76
C PHE A 157 -7.61 -5.49 -13.06
N LEU A 158 -8.52 -5.77 -13.99
CA LEU A 158 -8.84 -7.14 -14.40
C LEU A 158 -7.61 -7.89 -14.94
N LEU A 159 -6.80 -7.22 -15.76
CA LEU A 159 -5.54 -7.78 -16.26
C LEU A 159 -4.55 -8.05 -15.12
N THR A 160 -4.44 -7.14 -14.14
CA THR A 160 -3.58 -7.34 -12.96
C THR A 160 -4.03 -8.54 -12.11
N PHE A 161 -5.33 -8.68 -11.89
CA PHE A 161 -5.90 -9.85 -11.22
C PHE A 161 -5.55 -11.15 -11.96
N LEU A 162 -5.68 -11.16 -13.29
CA LEU A 162 -5.37 -12.34 -14.10
C LEU A 162 -3.87 -12.69 -14.05
N THR A 163 -2.98 -11.69 -13.99
CA THR A 163 -1.54 -11.91 -13.81
C THR A 163 -1.24 -12.57 -12.47
N VAL A 164 -1.82 -12.05 -11.37
CA VAL A 164 -1.62 -12.63 -10.03
C VAL A 164 -2.15 -14.06 -9.97
N PHE A 165 -3.33 -14.31 -10.54
CA PHE A 165 -3.93 -15.64 -10.63
C PHE A 165 -3.08 -16.60 -11.47
N THR A 166 -2.57 -16.15 -12.61
CA THR A 166 -1.69 -16.99 -13.45
C THR A 166 -0.43 -17.38 -12.69
N GLY A 167 0.12 -16.48 -11.86
CA GLY A 167 1.24 -16.78 -10.97
C GLY A 167 0.96 -17.88 -9.94
N THR A 168 -0.28 -18.00 -9.42
CA THR A 168 -0.64 -19.09 -8.49
C THR A 168 -0.75 -20.43 -9.21
N VAL A 169 -1.23 -20.42 -10.46
CA VAL A 169 -1.39 -21.64 -11.28
C VAL A 169 -0.04 -22.19 -11.77
N ILE A 170 0.89 -21.32 -12.16
CA ILE A 170 2.23 -21.71 -12.65
C ILE A 170 3.05 -22.49 -11.60
N LYS A 171 2.76 -22.31 -10.31
CA LYS A 171 3.43 -23.07 -9.23
C LYS A 171 3.17 -24.58 -9.32
N GLY A 172 2.09 -24.99 -9.99
CA GLY A 172 1.75 -26.40 -10.22
C GLY A 172 1.56 -27.20 -8.94
N ASP A 173 1.15 -26.56 -7.85
CA ASP A 173 0.76 -27.26 -6.63
C ASP A 173 -0.73 -27.58 -6.60
N GLN A 174 -1.16 -28.37 -5.63
CA GLN A 174 -2.56 -28.76 -5.48
C GLN A 174 -3.49 -27.54 -5.43
N GLU A 175 -3.14 -26.51 -4.65
CA GLU A 175 -3.92 -25.28 -4.55
C GLU A 175 -4.09 -24.57 -5.91
N GLY A 176 -3.02 -24.48 -6.70
CA GLY A 176 -3.05 -23.88 -8.03
C GLY A 176 -3.94 -24.64 -9.02
N TYR A 177 -3.89 -25.98 -8.99
CA TYR A 177 -4.75 -26.82 -9.83
C TYR A 177 -6.23 -26.71 -9.46
N GLU A 178 -6.54 -26.77 -8.16
CA GLU A 178 -7.91 -26.64 -7.65
C GLU A 178 -8.47 -25.24 -7.90
N ALA A 179 -7.65 -24.20 -7.70
CA ALA A 179 -8.03 -22.83 -8.01
C ALA A 179 -8.35 -22.66 -9.50
N LEU A 180 -7.53 -23.21 -10.40
CA LEU A 180 -7.82 -23.19 -11.84
C LEU A 180 -9.13 -23.89 -12.17
N ALA A 181 -9.33 -25.10 -11.66
CA ALA A 181 -10.55 -25.89 -11.91
C ALA A 181 -11.81 -25.13 -11.46
N HIS A 182 -11.84 -24.63 -10.22
CA HIS A 182 -12.98 -23.88 -9.70
C HIS A 182 -13.27 -22.61 -10.49
N ASN A 183 -12.24 -21.85 -10.90
CA ASN A 183 -12.45 -20.63 -11.68
C ASN A 183 -12.96 -20.94 -13.09
N LEU A 184 -12.52 -22.04 -13.72
CA LEU A 184 -13.05 -22.49 -15.00
C LEU A 184 -14.51 -22.96 -14.89
N ASP A 185 -14.87 -23.64 -13.80
CA ASP A 185 -16.26 -24.03 -13.55
C ASP A 185 -17.17 -22.82 -13.32
N VAL A 186 -16.72 -21.83 -12.55
CA VAL A 186 -17.45 -20.57 -12.37
C VAL A 186 -17.57 -19.81 -13.69
N ALA A 187 -16.47 -19.69 -14.44
CA ALA A 187 -16.47 -19.04 -15.75
C ALA A 187 -17.39 -19.78 -16.75
N ALA A 188 -17.48 -21.11 -16.66
CA ALA A 188 -18.41 -21.89 -17.44
C ALA A 188 -19.85 -21.55 -17.05
N VAL A 189 -20.21 -21.52 -15.75
CA VAL A 189 -21.56 -21.14 -15.32
C VAL A 189 -21.96 -19.73 -15.77
N LEU A 190 -21.00 -18.79 -15.78
CA LEU A 190 -21.23 -17.42 -16.23
C LEU A 190 -21.26 -17.28 -17.76
N ALA A 191 -20.61 -18.19 -18.49
CA ALA A 191 -20.63 -18.22 -19.95
C ALA A 191 -21.93 -18.86 -20.47
N THR A 192 -22.59 -18.21 -21.42
CA THR A 192 -23.78 -18.77 -22.10
C THR A 192 -23.42 -19.36 -23.47
N GLY A 193 -24.02 -20.49 -23.85
CA GLY A 193 -23.97 -21.03 -25.21
C GLY A 193 -22.66 -21.74 -25.58
N ALA A 194 -22.16 -21.53 -26.80
CA ALA A 194 -20.97 -22.24 -27.32
C ALA A 194 -19.69 -22.01 -26.49
N LEU A 195 -19.59 -20.85 -25.83
CA LEU A 195 -18.48 -20.52 -24.93
C LEU A 195 -18.49 -21.41 -23.67
N HIS A 196 -19.66 -21.78 -23.16
CA HIS A 196 -19.83 -22.71 -22.04
C HIS A 196 -19.29 -24.10 -22.36
N GLN A 197 -19.71 -24.64 -23.51
CA GLN A 197 -19.31 -25.95 -24.00
C GLN A 197 -17.80 -25.97 -24.32
N GLY A 198 -17.28 -24.91 -24.94
CA GLY A 198 -15.88 -24.75 -25.26
C GLY A 198 -14.99 -24.71 -24.01
N LEU A 199 -15.39 -23.94 -22.98
CA LEU A 199 -14.61 -23.81 -21.75
C LEU A 199 -14.59 -25.12 -20.95
N ARG A 200 -15.71 -25.86 -20.89
CA ARG A 200 -15.74 -27.19 -20.27
C ARG A 200 -14.95 -28.24 -21.04
N SER A 201 -14.95 -28.18 -22.37
CA SER A 201 -14.18 -29.12 -23.21
C SER A 201 -12.66 -28.90 -23.17
N ALA A 202 -12.22 -27.71 -22.74
CA ALA A 202 -10.81 -27.34 -22.64
C ALA A 202 -10.14 -27.78 -21.32
N SER A 203 -10.86 -28.49 -20.45
CA SER A 203 -10.42 -28.96 -19.12
C SER A 203 -9.47 -30.17 -19.13
N GLY A 204 -9.02 -30.63 -20.31
CA GLY A 204 -8.07 -31.74 -20.43
C GLY A 204 -6.63 -31.37 -20.01
N PRO A 205 -5.78 -32.39 -19.72
CA PRO A 205 -4.37 -32.20 -19.38
C PRO A 205 -3.60 -31.73 -20.63
N GLY A 206 -3.58 -30.40 -20.81
CA GLY A 206 -3.06 -29.77 -22.03
C GLY A 206 -3.60 -28.36 -22.34
N THR A 207 -4.19 -27.65 -21.37
CA THR A 207 -3.98 -26.21 -21.12
C THR A 207 -4.10 -25.20 -22.29
N GLY A 208 -4.93 -25.42 -23.31
CA GLY A 208 -5.21 -24.41 -24.33
C GLY A 208 -5.69 -23.07 -23.72
N VAL A 209 -6.55 -23.13 -22.71
CA VAL A 209 -7.02 -21.94 -21.96
C VAL A 209 -5.88 -21.28 -21.18
N LEU A 210 -5.01 -22.05 -20.53
CA LEU A 210 -3.88 -21.48 -19.79
C LEU A 210 -2.87 -20.81 -20.74
N VAL A 211 -2.66 -21.36 -21.93
CA VAL A 211 -1.82 -20.74 -22.96
C VAL A 211 -2.44 -19.43 -23.46
N LEU A 212 -3.76 -19.42 -23.70
CA LEU A 212 -4.49 -18.21 -24.09
C LEU A 212 -4.46 -17.14 -22.98
N VAL A 213 -4.70 -17.54 -21.73
CA VAL A 213 -4.65 -16.67 -20.55
C VAL A 213 -3.23 -16.15 -20.34
N SER A 214 -2.21 -16.99 -20.47
CA SER A 214 -0.80 -16.60 -20.36
C SER A 214 -0.40 -15.64 -21.48
N GLY A 215 -0.88 -15.84 -22.70
CA GLY A 215 -0.69 -14.92 -23.83
C GLY A 215 -1.36 -13.57 -23.59
N LEU A 216 -2.59 -13.56 -23.06
CA LEU A 216 -3.30 -12.33 -22.68
C LEU A 216 -2.60 -11.58 -21.54
N VAL A 217 -2.05 -12.31 -20.57
CA VAL A 217 -1.27 -11.76 -19.45
C VAL A 217 0.06 -11.19 -19.93
N LEU A 218 0.74 -11.85 -20.87
CA LEU A 218 1.95 -11.33 -21.53
C LEU A 218 1.64 -10.02 -22.27
N ALA A 219 0.60 -10.00 -23.09
CA ALA A 219 0.16 -8.78 -23.76
C ALA A 219 -0.23 -7.67 -22.75
N GLY A 220 -0.98 -8.02 -21.71
CA GLY A 220 -1.41 -7.10 -20.65
C GLY A 220 -0.24 -6.49 -19.86
N SER A 221 0.78 -7.29 -19.54
CA SER A 221 1.98 -6.84 -18.83
C SER A 221 2.85 -5.91 -19.68
N VAL A 222 2.94 -6.14 -21.00
CA VAL A 222 3.58 -5.21 -21.94
C VAL A 222 2.81 -3.89 -22.01
N ILE A 223 1.47 -3.93 -22.03
CA ILE A 223 0.63 -2.72 -22.03
C ILE A 223 0.80 -1.93 -20.72
N GLN A 224 0.91 -2.62 -19.58
CA GLN A 224 1.16 -2.01 -18.27
C GLN A 224 2.55 -1.36 -18.22
N ALA A 225 3.58 -2.04 -18.71
CA ALA A 225 4.93 -1.49 -18.82
C ALA A 225 4.97 -0.24 -19.72
N ALA A 226 4.25 -0.25 -20.86
CA ALA A 226 4.17 0.88 -21.76
C ALA A 226 3.45 2.11 -21.15
N HIS A 227 2.36 1.89 -20.40
CA HIS A 227 1.68 2.97 -19.68
C HIS A 227 2.59 3.61 -18.64
N ILE A 228 3.34 2.80 -17.90
CA ILE A 228 4.25 3.27 -16.85
C ILE A 228 5.45 3.99 -17.45
N LEU A 229 6.00 3.50 -18.57
CA LEU A 229 7.01 4.22 -19.33
C LEU A 229 6.50 5.57 -19.83
N THR A 230 5.24 5.65 -20.26
CA THR A 230 4.61 6.91 -20.68
C THR A 230 4.40 7.87 -19.50
N LEU A 231 4.11 7.37 -18.30
CA LEU A 231 4.00 8.17 -17.08
C LEU A 231 5.36 8.70 -16.62
N LEU A 232 6.43 7.90 -16.75
CA LEU A 232 7.81 8.26 -16.41
C LEU A 232 8.46 9.23 -17.41
N ALA A 233 8.25 9.02 -18.71
CA ALA A 233 8.79 9.89 -19.78
C ALA A 233 8.07 11.25 -19.88
N GLY A 234 6.93 11.39 -19.19
CA GLY A 234 6.00 12.50 -19.37
C GLY A 234 5.27 12.40 -20.72
N PRO A 235 4.17 13.14 -20.90
CA PRO A 235 3.52 13.20 -22.20
C PRO A 235 4.54 13.67 -23.24
N PRO A 236 4.52 13.11 -24.47
CA PRO A 236 5.38 13.60 -25.54
C PRO A 236 5.20 15.12 -25.59
N ARG A 237 6.32 15.85 -25.49
CA ARG A 237 6.32 17.31 -25.64
C ARG A 237 5.88 17.61 -27.06
N LEU A 238 4.57 17.63 -27.29
CA LEU A 238 4.00 18.09 -28.54
C LEU A 238 4.60 19.47 -28.78
N PRO A 239 5.21 19.71 -29.95
CA PRO A 239 5.63 21.05 -30.32
C PRO A 239 4.42 21.95 -30.10
N ARG A 240 4.55 22.97 -29.25
CA ARG A 240 3.51 23.98 -29.02
C ARG A 240 3.02 24.41 -30.40
N ARG A 241 1.83 23.98 -30.82
CA ARG A 241 1.17 24.58 -31.97
C ARG A 241 0.98 26.04 -31.56
N GLY A 242 1.71 26.93 -32.24
CA GLY A 242 1.63 28.36 -32.03
C GLY A 242 0.16 28.76 -31.98
N HIS A 243 -0.20 29.56 -30.97
CA HIS A 243 -1.52 30.12 -30.82
C HIS A 243 -1.91 30.84 -32.12
N LEU A 244 -2.69 30.20 -32.97
CA LEU A 244 -3.50 30.89 -33.97
C LEU A 244 -4.63 31.55 -33.18
N HIS A 245 -4.49 32.85 -32.93
CA HIS A 245 -5.56 33.69 -32.41
C HIS A 245 -6.75 33.64 -33.38
N PRO A 246 -7.95 33.20 -32.95
CA PRO A 246 -9.14 33.39 -33.75
C PRO A 246 -9.52 34.88 -33.72
N HIS A 247 -9.53 35.49 -34.89
CA HIS A 247 -9.96 36.87 -35.08
C HIS A 247 -11.42 37.00 -34.65
N ARG A 248 -11.66 37.71 -33.55
CA ARG A 248 -12.99 38.03 -33.03
C ARG A 248 -13.75 38.91 -34.03
N ARG A 249 -14.69 38.35 -34.79
CA ARG A 249 -15.75 39.14 -35.44
C ARG A 249 -16.96 39.18 -34.52
N ARG A 250 -17.19 40.35 -33.90
CA ARG A 250 -18.49 40.74 -33.35
C ARG A 250 -19.24 41.49 -34.45
N THR A 251 -20.44 41.03 -34.80
CA THR A 251 -21.62 41.86 -35.05
C THR A 251 -22.87 40.97 -35.06
N THR A 252 -23.69 41.12 -34.02
CA THR A 252 -25.15 41.23 -34.03
C THR A 252 -25.94 40.53 -35.15
N THR A 253 -26.78 39.56 -34.79
CA THR A 253 -28.21 39.46 -35.20
C THR A 253 -28.94 38.44 -34.32
N THR A 254 -29.95 38.94 -33.62
CA THR A 254 -31.24 38.35 -33.22
C THR A 254 -31.52 36.89 -33.58
N ALA A 255 -31.86 36.04 -32.59
CA ALA A 255 -33.11 35.23 -32.57
C ALA A 255 -33.07 34.17 -31.45
N ALA A 256 -34.19 34.08 -30.73
CA ALA A 256 -34.49 33.12 -29.71
C ALA A 256 -34.57 31.67 -30.25
N SER A 257 -34.18 30.69 -29.45
CA SER A 257 -34.75 29.35 -29.49
C SER A 257 -34.48 28.59 -28.18
N THR A 258 -35.57 28.18 -27.55
CA THR A 258 -35.73 27.43 -26.31
C THR A 258 -35.20 25.99 -26.39
N ALA A 259 -34.61 25.48 -25.30
CA ALA A 259 -34.53 24.03 -25.02
C ALA A 259 -34.38 23.75 -23.50
N PRO A 260 -34.86 22.59 -22.99
CA PRO A 260 -35.46 22.49 -21.66
C PRO A 260 -34.56 21.96 -20.53
N SER A 261 -35.01 22.29 -19.32
CA SER A 261 -34.59 21.85 -17.98
C SER A 261 -34.42 20.33 -17.82
N CYS A 262 -33.26 19.89 -17.33
CA CYS A 262 -33.07 18.53 -16.79
C CYS A 262 -33.12 18.58 -15.25
N LYS A 263 -34.11 17.88 -14.68
CA LYS A 263 -34.39 17.80 -13.25
C LYS A 263 -33.43 16.84 -12.55
N GLU A 264 -33.13 17.25 -11.33
CA GLU A 264 -32.51 16.53 -10.22
C GLU A 264 -33.40 15.38 -9.72
N LYS A 265 -32.83 14.19 -9.57
CA LYS A 265 -33.21 13.16 -8.59
C LYS A 265 -32.04 12.22 -8.35
#